data_AF-A0A1G7U4C0-F1
#
_entry.id   AF-A0A1G7U4C0-F1
#
_cell.length_a   1.000
_cell.length_b   1.000
_cell.length_c   1.000
_cell.angle_alpha   90.00
_cell.angle_beta   90.00
_cell.angle_gamma   90.00
#
_symmetry.space_group_name_H-M   'P 1'
#
loop_
_entity.id
_entity.type
_entity.pdbx_description
1 polymer ?
#
loop_
_entity_poly.entity_id
_entity_poly.type
_entity_poly.pdbx_seq_one_letter_code
_entity_poly.pdbx_strand_id
1 'polypeptide(L)'
;MKRCLFVILLFSLNALNVFAQGSASGCLLPDNKVYTNYSSLAGFRLYSSSSSAVLSNNYCSWTSASTAPCTVCFGTINVAGLMCTGAGAATVTGQEGIFTMVQCDLDRYSWFFGAAASLFGIFMIRKRDIL
;
A
#
# COMPACT_ATOMS: atom_id res chain seq x y z
N MET A 1 27.65 -21.59 -21.08
CA MET A 1 26.51 -21.76 -20.12
C MET A 1 26.57 -20.85 -18.90
N LYS A 2 27.73 -20.61 -18.26
CA LYS A 2 27.83 -19.75 -17.05
C LYS A 2 27.40 -18.28 -17.24
N ARG A 3 27.58 -17.72 -18.45
CA ARG A 3 27.25 -16.31 -18.74
C ARG A 3 25.74 -16.03 -18.90
N CYS A 4 24.94 -16.97 -19.40
CA CYS A 4 23.49 -16.77 -19.53
C CYS A 4 22.76 -16.84 -18.18
N LEU A 5 23.24 -17.67 -17.26
CA LEU A 5 22.61 -17.86 -15.94
C LEU A 5 22.73 -16.59 -15.08
N PHE A 6 23.82 -15.83 -15.22
CA PHE A 6 24.03 -14.57 -14.54
C PHE A 6 23.09 -13.46 -15.03
N VAL A 7 22.75 -13.45 -16.33
CA VAL A 7 21.85 -12.45 -16.94
C VAL A 7 20.39 -12.66 -16.51
N ILE A 8 19.95 -13.92 -16.41
CA ILE A 8 18.59 -14.27 -15.93
C ILE A 8 18.41 -13.87 -14.46
N LEU A 9 19.45 -14.05 -13.64
CA LEU A 9 19.44 -13.74 -12.21
C LEU A 9 19.43 -12.22 -11.94
N LEU A 10 20.08 -11.43 -12.80
CA LEU A 10 20.04 -9.96 -12.76
C LEU A 10 18.67 -9.38 -13.16
N PHE A 11 17.95 -10.04 -14.09
CA PHE A 11 16.61 -9.62 -14.50
C PHE A 11 15.54 -9.96 -13.44
N SER A 12 15.68 -11.07 -12.71
CA SER A 12 14.73 -11.42 -11.64
C SER A 12 14.87 -10.56 -10.38
N LEU A 13 16.05 -10.02 -10.10
CA LEU A 13 16.28 -9.13 -8.95
C LEU A 13 15.72 -7.71 -9.17
N ASN A 14 15.64 -7.24 -10.42
CA ASN A 14 15.07 -5.92 -10.74
C ASN A 14 13.54 -5.92 -10.90
N ALA A 15 12.93 -7.11 -11.04
CA ALA A 15 11.50 -7.27 -11.22
C ALA A 15 10.69 -7.18 -9.91
N LEU A 16 11.31 -6.91 -8.76
CA LEU A 16 10.60 -6.82 -7.47
C LEU A 16 10.14 -5.41 -7.09
N ASN A 17 10.35 -4.39 -7.94
CA ASN A 17 9.67 -3.08 -7.81
C ASN A 17 8.22 -3.14 -8.32
N VAL A 18 7.52 -4.20 -7.91
CA VAL A 18 6.16 -4.56 -8.31
C VAL A 18 5.18 -3.70 -7.48
N PHE A 19 4.71 -2.65 -8.14
CA PHE A 19 3.37 -2.06 -7.99
C PHE A 19 2.95 -1.37 -6.69
N ALA A 20 3.77 -0.46 -6.16
CA ALA A 20 3.24 0.63 -5.33
C ALA A 20 3.14 1.91 -6.18
N GLN A 21 2.09 2.10 -6.99
CA GLN A 21 1.93 3.32 -7.80
C GLN A 21 1.21 4.47 -7.08
N GLY A 22 0.91 4.35 -5.80
CA GLY A 22 0.28 5.41 -5.02
C GLY A 22 0.65 5.35 -3.56
N SER A 23 1.13 6.46 -3.02
CA SER A 23 1.29 6.67 -1.59
C SER A 23 0.44 7.85 -1.12
N ALA A 24 -0.17 7.70 0.06
CA ALA A 24 -0.92 8.75 0.73
C ALA A 24 -0.47 8.83 2.18
N SER A 25 -0.16 10.04 2.64
CA SER A 25 0.11 10.29 4.06
C SER A 25 -1.15 10.83 4.72
N GLY A 26 -1.54 10.25 5.84
CA GLY A 26 -2.74 10.65 6.56
C GLY A 26 -3.20 9.60 7.54
N CYS A 27 -4.46 9.69 7.96
CA CYS A 27 -5.11 8.80 8.91
C CYS A 27 -6.01 7.79 8.18
N LEU A 28 -5.66 6.51 8.21
CA LEU A 28 -6.44 5.41 7.66
C LEU A 28 -7.52 4.97 8.65
N LEU A 29 -8.77 4.94 8.18
CA LEU A 29 -9.91 4.41 8.93
C LEU A 29 -10.33 3.02 8.40
N PRO A 30 -11.21 2.30 9.15
CA PRO A 30 -11.74 1.00 8.72
C PRO A 30 -12.57 1.05 7.42
N ASP A 31 -12.89 2.23 6.91
CA ASP A 31 -13.57 2.45 5.63
C ASP A 31 -12.63 2.40 4.41
N ASN A 32 -11.35 2.02 4.61
CA ASN A 32 -10.30 1.97 3.60
C ASN A 32 -9.98 3.33 2.94
N LYS A 33 -10.21 4.43 3.66
CA LYS A 33 -9.87 5.78 3.20
C LYS A 33 -8.78 6.39 4.07
N VAL A 34 -7.84 7.07 3.43
CA VAL A 34 -6.77 7.80 4.11
C VAL A 34 -7.15 9.28 4.15
N TYR A 35 -7.50 9.80 5.31
CA TYR A 35 -7.84 11.20 5.51
C TYR A 35 -6.57 12.04 5.59
N THR A 36 -6.42 13.02 4.70
CA THR A 36 -5.15 13.71 4.47
C THR A 36 -5.09 15.11 5.09
N ASN A 37 -6.25 15.74 5.28
CA ASN A 37 -6.34 17.09 5.85
C ASN A 37 -6.44 17.02 7.37
N TYR A 38 -5.65 17.82 8.07
CA TYR A 38 -5.64 17.88 9.53
C TYR A 38 -5.44 19.29 10.04
N SER A 39 -5.93 19.53 11.26
CA SER A 39 -5.53 20.66 12.09
C SER A 39 -4.57 20.15 13.16
N SER A 40 -3.61 20.99 13.57
CA SER A 40 -2.67 20.64 14.62
C SER A 40 -2.58 21.74 15.68
N LEU A 41 -2.58 21.36 16.95
CA LEU A 41 -2.41 22.26 18.09
C LEU A 41 -1.55 21.58 19.16
N ALA A 42 -0.48 22.26 19.61
CA ALA A 42 0.42 21.76 20.66
C ALA A 42 0.95 20.32 20.45
N GLY A 43 1.19 19.92 19.20
CA GLY A 43 1.68 18.58 18.85
C GLY A 43 0.61 17.52 18.65
N PHE A 44 -0.66 17.81 18.97
CA PHE A 44 -1.79 16.94 18.67
C PHE A 44 -2.33 17.24 17.28
N ARG A 45 -2.74 16.18 16.56
CA ARG A 45 -3.34 16.26 15.22
C ARG A 45 -4.77 15.73 15.25
N LEU A 46 -5.68 16.47 14.63
CA LEU A 46 -7.06 16.04 14.40
C LEU A 46 -7.35 16.12 12.91
N TYR A 47 -7.67 14.99 12.30
CA TYR A 47 -7.94 14.88 10.88
C TYR A 47 -9.38 15.28 10.57
N SER A 48 -9.59 15.93 9.43
CA SER A 48 -10.91 16.31 8.93
C SER A 48 -11.43 15.26 7.95
N SER A 49 -12.72 14.96 8.02
CA SER A 49 -13.39 14.10 7.04
C SER A 49 -13.55 14.71 5.64
N SER A 50 -13.17 15.98 5.44
CA SER A 50 -13.40 16.74 4.20
C SER A 50 -12.54 16.28 3.01
N SER A 51 -11.35 15.74 3.26
CA SER A 51 -10.41 15.30 2.23
C SER A 51 -9.90 13.92 2.55
N SER A 52 -10.09 13.00 1.62
CA SER A 52 -9.61 11.62 1.73
C SER A 52 -9.05 11.11 0.41
N ALA A 53 -8.00 10.31 0.51
CA ALA A 53 -7.50 9.49 -0.58
C ALA A 53 -8.20 8.13 -0.53
N VAL A 54 -8.84 7.77 -1.63
CA VAL A 54 -9.46 6.46 -1.85
C VAL A 54 -8.49 5.55 -2.62
N LEU A 55 -8.72 4.25 -2.54
CA LEU A 55 -7.99 3.29 -3.37
C LEU A 55 -8.22 3.58 -4.85
N SER A 56 -7.15 3.57 -5.63
CA SER A 56 -7.22 3.64 -7.09
C SER A 56 -7.79 2.35 -7.67
N ASN A 57 -8.22 2.40 -8.94
CA ASN A 57 -8.74 1.22 -9.61
C ASN A 57 -7.68 0.10 -9.66
N ASN A 58 -8.09 -1.16 -9.41
CA ASN A 58 -7.23 -2.36 -9.26
C ASN A 58 -6.39 -2.45 -7.96
N TYR A 59 -6.66 -1.62 -6.95
CA TYR A 59 -6.05 -1.70 -5.62
C TYR A 59 -7.09 -2.08 -4.57
N CYS A 60 -6.70 -2.90 -3.58
CA CYS A 60 -7.65 -3.50 -2.60
C CYS A 60 -7.37 -3.09 -1.17
N SER A 61 -6.12 -2.73 -0.87
CA SER A 61 -5.74 -2.41 0.49
C SER A 61 -4.65 -1.35 0.54
N TRP A 62 -4.57 -0.73 1.70
CA TRP A 62 -3.46 0.13 2.09
C TRP A 62 -2.50 -0.67 2.96
N THR A 63 -1.21 -0.45 2.78
CA THR A 63 -0.17 -1.00 3.65
C THR A 63 0.75 0.12 4.11
N SER A 64 1.38 -0.03 5.27
CA SER A 64 2.37 0.93 5.76
C SER A 64 3.46 0.22 6.55
N ALA A 65 4.65 0.80 6.60
CA ALA A 65 5.76 0.26 7.36
C ALA A 65 5.67 0.59 8.86
N SER A 66 5.00 1.69 9.21
CA SER A 66 4.85 2.18 10.58
C SER A 66 3.58 3.03 10.69
N THR A 67 2.86 2.85 11.79
CA THR A 67 1.67 3.64 12.11
C THR A 67 1.70 4.19 13.53
N ALA A 68 0.97 5.28 13.74
CA ALA A 68 0.63 5.85 15.03
C ALA A 68 -0.89 6.01 15.15
N PRO A 69 -1.49 6.01 16.36
CA PRO A 69 -2.92 6.26 16.50
C PRO A 69 -3.27 7.68 16.08
N CYS A 70 -4.37 7.84 15.34
CA CYS A 70 -4.91 9.13 14.94
C CYS A 70 -6.42 9.20 15.14
N THR A 71 -7.00 10.38 15.03
CA THR A 71 -8.44 10.61 15.15
C THR A 71 -8.93 11.46 13.99
N VAL A 72 -10.03 11.05 13.37
CA VAL A 72 -10.75 11.81 12.33
C VAL A 72 -12.04 12.35 12.93
N CYS A 73 -12.32 13.63 12.67
CA CYS A 73 -13.55 14.32 13.00
C CYS A 73 -14.49 14.34 11.79
N PHE A 74 -15.68 13.76 11.96
CA PHE A 74 -16.81 13.84 11.02
C PHE A 74 -17.69 15.03 11.40
N GLY A 75 -17.15 16.24 11.24
CA GLY A 75 -17.78 17.48 11.65
C GLY A 75 -16.88 18.68 11.35
N THR A 76 -17.08 19.77 12.08
CA THR A 76 -16.24 20.96 11.98
C THR A 76 -15.18 20.96 13.07
N ILE A 77 -13.92 21.15 12.70
CA ILE A 77 -12.83 21.27 13.65
C ILE A 77 -12.76 22.71 14.17
N ASN A 78 -12.95 22.89 15.48
CA ASN A 78 -12.61 24.14 16.13
C ASN A 78 -11.10 24.14 16.41
N VAL A 79 -10.35 24.93 15.63
CA VAL A 79 -8.88 24.98 15.66
C VAL A 79 -8.34 25.48 17.00
N ALA A 80 -9.07 26.36 17.71
CA ALA A 80 -8.62 26.92 18.99
C ALA A 80 -8.57 25.89 20.12
N GLY A 81 -9.42 24.86 20.07
CA GLY A 81 -9.47 23.79 21.06
C GLY A 81 -9.11 22.40 20.52
N LEU A 82 -8.83 22.29 19.22
CA LEU A 82 -8.68 21.04 18.49
C LEU A 82 -9.84 20.04 18.78
N MET A 83 -11.06 20.56 18.76
CA MET A 83 -12.27 19.81 19.10
C MET A 83 -13.13 19.55 17.86
N CYS A 84 -13.73 18.37 17.80
CA CYS A 84 -14.76 18.06 16.82
C CYS A 84 -16.10 18.64 17.27
N THR A 85 -16.69 19.51 16.47
CA THR A 85 -17.90 20.27 16.81
C THR A 85 -18.90 20.26 15.65
N GLY A 86 -20.17 20.54 15.95
CA GLY A 86 -21.28 20.54 14.98
C GLY A 86 -22.32 19.47 15.27
N ALA A 87 -23.50 19.61 14.66
CA ALA A 87 -24.57 18.62 14.79
C ALA A 87 -24.15 17.30 14.13
N GLY A 88 -24.15 16.20 14.91
CA GLY A 88 -23.67 14.90 14.43
C GLY A 88 -22.15 14.73 14.43
N ALA A 89 -21.41 15.63 15.10
CA ALA A 89 -19.97 15.50 15.25
C ALA A 89 -19.60 14.18 15.92
N ALA A 90 -18.91 13.31 15.18
CA ALA A 90 -18.37 12.06 15.67
C ALA A 90 -16.86 12.02 15.42
N THR A 91 -16.13 11.45 16.37
CA THR A 91 -14.70 11.18 16.23
C THR A 91 -14.49 9.69 16.08
N VAL A 92 -13.70 9.30 15.09
CA VAL A 92 -13.33 7.89 14.86
C VAL A 92 -11.82 7.78 14.91
N THR A 93 -11.32 6.79 15.63
CA THR A 93 -9.89 6.52 15.74
C THR A 93 -9.41 5.65 14.58
N GLY A 94 -8.21 5.91 14.11
CA GLY A 94 -7.57 5.24 13.00
C GLY A 94 -6.07 5.11 13.19
N GLN A 95 -5.37 4.86 12.10
CA GLN A 95 -3.92 4.72 12.06
C GLN A 95 -3.31 5.77 11.12
N GLU A 96 -2.44 6.63 11.63
CA GLU A 96 -1.69 7.63 10.88
C GLU A 96 -0.39 7.02 10.41
N GLY A 97 -0.04 7.28 9.15
CA GLY A 97 1.20 6.81 8.56
C GLY A 97 1.36 7.25 7.12
N ILE A 98 2.37 6.69 6.46
CA ILE A 98 2.53 6.75 5.02
C ILE A 98 2.01 5.41 4.48
N PHE A 99 0.85 5.46 3.83
CA PHE A 99 0.20 4.31 3.27
C PHE A 99 0.53 4.18 1.79
N THR A 100 0.90 2.99 1.35
CA THR A 100 1.03 2.63 -0.07
C THR A 100 -0.11 1.72 -0.46
N MET A 101 -0.61 1.89 -1.68
CA MET A 101 -1.68 1.04 -2.21
C MET A 101 -1.10 -0.33 -2.62
N VAL A 102 -1.83 -1.41 -2.31
CA VAL A 102 -1.52 -2.78 -2.73
C VAL A 102 -2.41 -3.18 -3.89
N GLN A 103 -1.79 -3.55 -5.02
CA GLN A 103 -2.51 -3.97 -6.21
C GLN A 103 -3.11 -5.38 -6.01
N CYS A 104 -4.36 -5.57 -6.44
CA CYS A 104 -5.06 -6.86 -6.30
C CYS A 104 -4.64 -7.89 -7.34
N ASP A 105 -4.21 -7.40 -8.51
CA ASP A 105 -4.02 -8.18 -9.72
C ASP A 105 -2.64 -8.89 -9.73
N LEU A 106 -2.25 -9.47 -8.59
CA LEU A 106 -1.08 -10.35 -8.52
C LEU A 106 -1.23 -11.54 -9.47
N ASP A 107 -2.46 -12.03 -9.63
CA ASP A 107 -2.76 -13.19 -10.46
C ASP A 107 -2.53 -12.97 -11.95
N ARG A 108 -2.59 -11.72 -12.42
CA ARG A 108 -2.28 -11.37 -13.80
C ARG A 108 -0.82 -11.60 -14.16
N TYR A 109 0.06 -11.81 -13.18
CA TYR A 109 1.46 -12.17 -13.38
C TYR A 109 1.78 -13.62 -13.00
N SER A 110 0.84 -14.36 -12.41
CA SER A 110 1.00 -15.78 -12.04
C SER A 110 1.39 -16.65 -13.22
N TRP A 111 0.89 -16.35 -14.43
CA TRP A 111 1.25 -17.07 -15.65
C TRP A 111 2.73 -16.93 -16.01
N PHE A 112 3.34 -15.77 -15.74
CA PHE A 112 4.75 -15.52 -16.03
C PHE A 112 5.65 -16.34 -15.11
N PHE A 113 5.28 -16.42 -13.82
CA PHE A 113 5.95 -17.29 -12.85
C PHE A 113 5.76 -18.77 -13.19
N GLY A 114 4.56 -19.18 -13.61
CA GLY A 114 4.28 -20.53 -14.08
C GLY A 114 5.11 -20.91 -15.32
N ALA A 115 5.23 -20.00 -16.29
CA ALA A 115 6.06 -20.19 -17.47
C ALA A 115 7.57 -20.26 -17.13
N ALA A 116 8.04 -19.44 -16.20
CA ALA A 116 9.42 -19.49 -15.75
C ALA A 116 9.75 -20.82 -15.04
N ALA A 117 8.86 -21.27 -14.15
CA ALA A 117 9.01 -22.54 -13.44
C ALA A 117 9.01 -23.75 -14.39
N SER A 118 8.15 -23.76 -15.40
CA SER A 118 8.07 -24.85 -16.38
C SER A 118 9.34 -24.93 -17.26
N LEU A 119 9.85 -23.78 -17.73
CA LEU A 119 11.12 -23.72 -18.47
C LEU A 119 12.29 -24.23 -17.62
N PHE A 120 12.34 -23.85 -16.34
CA PHE A 120 13.38 -24.30 -15.43
C PHE A 120 13.32 -25.82 -15.17
N GLY A 121 12.10 -26.37 -15.05
CA GLY A 121 11.87 -27.81 -14.95
C GLY A 121 12.36 -28.57 -16.17
N ILE A 122 12.02 -28.11 -17.38
CA ILE A 122 12.48 -28.73 -18.64
C ILE A 122 14.01 -28.68 -18.75
N PHE A 123 14.62 -27.56 -18.36
CA PHE A 123 16.08 -27.41 -18.37
C PHE A 123 16.77 -28.44 -17.44
N MET A 124 16.23 -28.66 -16.23
CA MET A 124 16.75 -29.64 -15.28
C MET A 124 16.64 -31.08 -15.80
N ILE A 125 15.51 -31.44 -16.42
CA ILE A 125 15.31 -32.78 -17.01
C ILE A 125 16.32 -33.03 -18.11
N ARG A 126 16.46 -32.09 -19.06
CA ARG A 126 17.44 -32.23 -20.16
C ARG A 126 18.88 -32.36 -19.69
N LYS A 127 19.23 -31.71 -18.57
CA LYS A 127 20.58 -31.82 -18.02
C LYS A 127 20.86 -33.18 -17.36
N ARG A 128 19.81 -33.89 -16.93
CA ARG A 128 19.92 -35.22 -16.32
C ARG A 128 20.16 -36.31 -17.36
N ASP A 129 19.69 -36.13 -18.59
CA ASP A 129 19.86 -37.10 -19.67
C ASP A 129 21.18 -36.92 -20.46
N ILE A 130 21.91 -35.83 -20.22
CA ILE A 130 23.19 -35.50 -20.88
C ILE A 130 24.40 -35.89 -20.00
N LEU A 131 24.18 -36.34 -18.77
CA LEU A 131 25.19 -36.77 -17.79
C LEU A 131 25.07 -38.27 -17.53
#